data_AF-A0A346NHN2-F1
#
_entry.id   AF-A0A346NHN2-F1
#
_cell.length_a   1.000
_cell.length_b   1.000
_cell.length_c   1.000
_cell.angle_alpha   90.00
_cell.angle_beta   90.00
_cell.angle_gamma   90.00
#
_symmetry.space_group_name_H-M   'P 1'
#
loop_
_entity.id
_entity.type
_entity.pdbx_description
1 polymer ?
#
loop_
_entity_poly.entity_id
_entity_poly.type
_entity_poly.pdbx_seq_one_letter_code
_entity_poly.pdbx_strand_id
1 'polypeptide(L)'
;MKSVNRRDFLRMTGTTFIGMTLGGTALRAHAQDVLSAEDPTAKALNYTAKSTVDGAKCGNCMYIQGEDGKQQRPCAIFPGKLVNADGWCSAWVKRPG
;
A
#
# COMPACT_ATOMS: atom_id res chain seq x y z
N MET A 1 32.92 14.15 55.39
CA MET A 1 31.88 13.56 54.52
C MET A 1 32.05 14.20 53.14
N LYS A 2 32.43 13.42 52.12
CA LYS A 2 32.77 13.96 50.79
C LYS A 2 31.48 14.37 50.06
N SER A 3 31.43 15.62 49.58
CA SER A 3 30.31 16.22 48.86
C SER A 3 30.10 15.52 47.51
N VAL A 4 29.01 14.79 47.36
CA VAL A 4 28.60 14.22 46.07
C VAL A 4 28.20 15.38 45.15
N ASN A 5 28.93 15.53 44.04
CA ASN A 5 28.76 16.62 43.08
C ASN A 5 27.53 16.33 42.21
N ARG A 6 26.63 17.30 42.06
CA ARG A 6 25.41 17.18 41.22
C ARG A 6 25.72 16.82 39.76
N ARG A 7 26.94 17.08 39.29
CA ARG A 7 27.43 16.73 37.95
C ARG A 7 27.76 15.24 37.78
N ASP A 8 28.04 14.52 38.86
CA ASP A 8 28.29 13.07 38.81
C ASP A 8 26.98 12.26 38.82
N PHE A 9 25.91 12.82 39.39
CA PHE A 9 24.58 12.20 39.36
C PHE A 9 23.96 12.21 37.95
N LEU A 10 24.19 13.27 37.17
CA LEU A 10 23.78 13.37 35.76
C LEU A 10 24.56 12.44 34.81
N ARG A 11 25.71 11.89 35.24
CA ARG A 11 26.43 10.84 34.49
C ARG A 11 25.88 9.44 34.72
N MET A 12 25.08 9.23 35.78
CA MET A 12 24.55 7.91 36.16
C MET A 12 23.08 7.67 35.75
N THR A 13 22.46 8.60 35.01
CA THR A 13 21.08 8.47 34.50
C THR A 13 21.00 8.25 32.98
N GLY A 14 22.12 7.87 32.35
CA GLY A 14 22.22 7.64 30.90
C GLY A 14 22.01 6.18 30.45
N THR A 15 21.39 5.33 31.28
CA THR A 15 21.27 3.89 31.03
C THR A 15 19.89 3.34 31.39
N THR A 16 18.84 3.92 30.82
CA THR A 16 17.48 3.34 30.71
C THR A 16 16.67 4.37 29.93
N PHE A 17 16.20 4.18 28.69
CA PHE A 17 15.52 3.05 28.09
C PHE A 17 15.81 3.04 26.57
N ILE A 18 16.51 2.02 26.07
CA ILE A 18 16.32 1.60 24.68
C ILE A 18 15.01 0.81 24.69
N GLY A 19 13.91 1.55 24.74
CA GLY A 19 12.57 1.04 24.49
C GLY A 19 12.48 0.78 23.00
N MET A 20 12.97 -0.38 22.61
CA MET A 20 12.81 -0.95 21.29
C MET A 20 11.30 -1.10 21.00
N THR A 21 10.66 -0.03 20.54
CA THR A 21 9.46 -0.16 19.71
C THR A 21 9.92 -0.57 18.31
N LEU A 22 10.55 -1.76 18.22
CA LEU A 22 10.24 -2.68 17.14
C LEU A 22 8.80 -3.15 17.38
N GLY A 23 7.85 -2.21 17.31
CA GLY A 23 6.51 -2.53 16.89
C GLY A 23 6.70 -2.95 15.45
N GLY A 24 7.03 -4.24 15.26
CA GLY A 24 7.02 -4.86 13.98
C GLY A 24 5.65 -4.56 13.41
N THR A 25 5.59 -3.57 12.54
CA THR A 25 4.79 -3.70 11.34
C THR A 25 5.33 -4.98 10.72
N ALA A 26 4.80 -6.12 11.17
CA ALA A 26 4.65 -7.24 10.30
C ALA A 26 3.94 -6.61 9.11
N LEU A 27 4.73 -6.23 8.11
CA LEU A 27 4.32 -6.15 6.73
C LEU A 27 3.80 -7.56 6.49
N ARG A 28 2.55 -7.77 6.89
CA ARG A 28 1.76 -8.87 6.41
C ARG A 28 1.72 -8.53 4.93
N ALA A 29 2.60 -9.16 4.18
CA ALA A 29 2.43 -9.39 2.77
C ALA A 29 1.16 -10.24 2.68
N HIS A 30 0.02 -9.61 2.92
CA HIS A 30 -1.26 -10.12 2.52
C HIS A 30 -1.11 -10.21 1.02
N ALA A 31 -0.91 -11.42 0.51
CA ALA A 31 -1.07 -11.70 -0.90
C ALA A 31 -2.48 -11.18 -1.23
N GLN A 32 -2.54 -10.02 -1.88
CA GLN A 32 -3.80 -9.43 -2.26
C GLN A 32 -4.39 -10.33 -3.33
N ASP A 33 -5.62 -10.77 -3.13
CA ASP A 33 -6.25 -11.64 -4.12
C ASP A 33 -6.44 -10.88 -5.42
N VAL A 34 -6.22 -11.56 -6.54
CA VAL A 34 -6.58 -11.02 -7.86
C VAL A 34 -8.10 -10.84 -7.91
N LEU A 35 -8.54 -9.65 -8.32
CA LEU A 35 -9.94 -9.31 -8.46
C LEU A 35 -10.58 -10.24 -9.51
N SER A 36 -11.55 -11.02 -9.06
CA SER A 36 -12.39 -11.82 -9.94
C SER A 36 -13.40 -10.91 -10.63
N ALA A 37 -13.65 -11.16 -11.92
CA ALA A 37 -14.75 -10.50 -12.64
C ALA A 37 -16.14 -10.84 -12.03
N GLU A 38 -16.22 -11.93 -11.26
CA GLU A 38 -17.44 -12.35 -10.60
C GLU A 38 -17.73 -11.60 -9.28
N ASP A 39 -16.76 -10.84 -8.76
CA ASP A 39 -16.92 -10.07 -7.53
C ASP A 39 -18.05 -9.03 -7.70
N PRO A 40 -18.96 -8.87 -6.72
CA PRO A 40 -20.04 -7.90 -6.81
C PRO A 40 -19.55 -6.47 -7.11
N THR A 41 -18.40 -6.07 -6.56
CA THR A 41 -17.80 -4.75 -6.82
C THR A 41 -17.21 -4.65 -8.22
N ALA A 42 -16.62 -5.74 -8.74
CA ALA A 42 -16.15 -5.81 -10.12
C ALA A 42 -17.32 -5.70 -11.10
N LYS A 43 -18.44 -6.40 -10.84
CA LYS A 43 -19.66 -6.32 -11.65
C LYS A 43 -20.28 -4.92 -11.62
N ALA A 44 -20.38 -4.30 -10.44
CA ALA A 44 -20.93 -2.96 -10.29
C ALA A 44 -20.17 -1.92 -11.14
N LEU A 45 -18.87 -2.12 -11.35
CA LEU A 45 -18.00 -1.24 -12.12
C LEU A 45 -17.65 -1.79 -13.51
N ASN A 46 -18.33 -2.85 -13.98
CA ASN A 46 -18.06 -3.50 -15.26
C ASN A 46 -16.56 -3.81 -15.47
N TYR A 47 -15.88 -4.30 -14.44
CA TYR A 47 -14.46 -4.60 -14.51
C TYR A 47 -14.20 -5.78 -15.47
N THR A 48 -13.23 -5.61 -16.36
CA THR A 48 -12.69 -6.66 -17.23
C THR A 48 -11.20 -6.78 -17.02
N ALA A 49 -10.69 -8.02 -16.99
CA ALA A 49 -9.25 -8.28 -16.86
C ALA A 49 -8.44 -7.88 -18.12
N LYS A 50 -9.14 -7.68 -19.25
CA LYS A 50 -8.58 -7.16 -20.50
C LYS A 50 -9.47 -6.03 -20.98
N SER A 51 -8.88 -4.85 -21.16
CA SER A 51 -9.57 -3.69 -21.68
C SER A 51 -10.03 -3.94 -23.11
N THR A 52 -11.27 -3.58 -23.37
CA THR A 52 -11.87 -3.49 -24.70
C THR A 52 -11.94 -2.03 -25.19
N VAL A 53 -11.47 -1.08 -24.38
CA VAL A 53 -11.51 0.35 -24.66
C VAL A 53 -10.11 0.82 -25.05
N ASP A 54 -9.99 1.32 -26.28
CA ASP A 54 -8.71 1.75 -26.83
C ASP A 54 -8.07 2.87 -25.98
N GLY A 55 -6.82 2.64 -25.58
CA GLY A 55 -6.05 3.61 -24.79
C GLY A 55 -6.47 3.72 -23.32
N ALA A 56 -7.51 3.03 -22.86
CA ALA A 56 -7.94 3.06 -21.45
C ALA A 56 -7.60 1.73 -20.77
N LYS A 57 -6.57 1.73 -19.92
CA LYS A 57 -6.12 0.54 -19.18
C LYS A 57 -5.94 0.87 -17.70
N CYS A 58 -6.06 -0.12 -16.83
CA CYS A 58 -5.72 0.03 -15.42
C CYS A 58 -4.29 0.59 -15.25
N GLY A 59 -3.33 0.14 -16.05
CA GLY A 59 -1.93 0.60 -16.00
C GLY A 59 -1.71 2.09 -16.26
N ASN A 60 -2.64 2.77 -16.94
CA ASN A 60 -2.60 4.22 -17.19
C ASN A 60 -3.73 5.00 -16.50
N CYS A 61 -4.41 4.36 -15.54
CA CYS A 61 -5.47 4.95 -14.75
C CYS A 61 -4.92 5.79 -13.58
N MET A 62 -5.66 6.80 -13.14
CA MET A 62 -5.34 7.65 -11.98
C MET A 62 -5.36 6.87 -10.66
N TYR A 63 -6.18 5.82 -10.55
CA TYR A 63 -6.38 5.07 -9.29
C TYR A 63 -5.46 3.86 -9.12
N ILE A 64 -4.63 3.54 -10.12
CA ILE A 64 -3.71 2.41 -10.05
C ILE A 64 -2.55 2.74 -9.10
N GLN A 65 -2.13 1.75 -8.32
CA GLN A 65 -1.10 1.88 -7.28
C GLN A 65 0.00 0.84 -7.47
N GLY A 66 1.02 0.91 -6.62
CA GLY A 66 2.18 0.02 -6.64
C GLY A 66 3.17 0.36 -7.76
N GLU A 67 4.13 -0.53 -7.97
CA GLU A 67 5.20 -0.34 -8.97
C GLU A 67 4.66 -0.43 -10.41
N ASP A 68 5.14 0.47 -11.27
CA ASP A 68 4.88 0.39 -12.71
C ASP A 68 5.55 -0.86 -13.31
N GLY A 69 4.93 -1.44 -14.36
CA GLY A 69 5.43 -2.64 -15.04
C GLY A 69 4.97 -3.98 -14.45
N LYS A 70 4.34 -4.02 -13.27
CA LYS A 70 3.69 -5.23 -12.75
C LYS A 70 2.36 -5.49 -13.46
N GLN A 71 2.09 -6.75 -13.82
CA GLN A 71 0.82 -7.14 -14.45
C GLN A 71 -0.36 -7.10 -13.47
N GLN A 72 -0.14 -7.45 -12.21
CA GLN A 72 -1.15 -7.37 -11.16
C GLN A 72 -0.81 -6.22 -10.23
N ARG A 73 -1.73 -5.26 -10.08
CA ARG A 73 -1.48 -4.02 -9.35
C ARG A 73 -2.63 -3.67 -8.43
N PRO A 74 -2.38 -3.10 -7.24
CA PRO A 74 -3.44 -2.60 -6.40
C PRO A 74 -4.16 -1.43 -7.09
N CYS A 75 -5.46 -1.30 -6.85
CA CYS A 75 -6.28 -0.18 -7.32
C CYS A 75 -7.02 0.44 -6.14
N ALA A 76 -6.99 1.76 -6.01
CA ALA A 76 -7.65 2.48 -4.89
C ALA A 76 -9.17 2.24 -4.84
N ILE A 77 -9.79 1.90 -5.98
CA ILE A 77 -11.22 1.59 -6.08
C ILE A 77 -11.54 0.19 -5.54
N PHE A 78 -10.58 -0.75 -5.58
CA PHE A 78 -10.74 -2.13 -5.14
C PHE A 78 -9.78 -2.41 -3.97
N PRO A 79 -10.08 -1.89 -2.76
CA PRO A 79 -9.18 -2.03 -1.62
C PRO A 79 -8.92 -3.50 -1.27
N GLY A 80 -7.65 -3.85 -1.12
CA GLY A 80 -7.21 -5.20 -0.77
C GLY A 80 -7.23 -6.21 -1.94
N LYS A 81 -7.52 -5.78 -3.17
CA LYS A 81 -7.52 -6.64 -4.36
C LYS A 81 -6.54 -6.12 -5.43
N LEU A 82 -6.08 -7.03 -6.28
CA LEU A 82 -5.22 -6.71 -7.42
C LEU A 82 -6.03 -6.69 -8.72
N VAL A 83 -5.86 -5.65 -9.52
CA VAL A 83 -6.38 -5.58 -10.89
C VAL A 83 -5.29 -5.91 -11.90
N ASN A 84 -5.70 -6.41 -13.07
CA ASN A 84 -4.79 -6.58 -14.18
C ASN A 84 -4.45 -5.21 -14.78
N ALA A 85 -3.17 -4.91 -14.99
CA ALA A 85 -2.70 -3.67 -15.62
C ALA A 85 -3.29 -3.46 -17.02
N ASP A 86 -3.59 -4.54 -17.74
CA ASP A 86 -4.28 -4.49 -19.04
C ASP A 86 -5.81 -4.46 -18.93
N GLY A 87 -6.36 -4.50 -17.72
CA GLY A 87 -7.81 -4.46 -17.47
C GLY A 87 -8.42 -3.07 -17.61
N TRP A 88 -9.73 -3.00 -17.36
CA TRP A 88 -10.51 -1.76 -17.39
C TRP A 88 -11.73 -1.86 -16.48
N CYS A 89 -12.23 -0.73 -15.97
CA CYS A 89 -13.54 -0.62 -15.30
C CYS A 89 -14.16 0.74 -15.63
N SER A 90 -15.46 0.89 -15.38
CA SER A 90 -16.22 2.12 -15.67
C SER A 90 -15.73 3.35 -14.89
N ALA A 91 -15.03 3.16 -13.78
CA ALA A 91 -14.41 4.23 -12.99
C ALA A 91 -13.04 4.67 -13.54
N TRP A 92 -12.62 4.19 -14.73
CA TRP A 92 -11.35 4.59 -15.32
C TRP A 92 -11.28 6.10 -15.52
N VAL A 93 -10.15 6.68 -15.10
CA VAL A 93 -9.81 8.08 -15.31
C VAL A 93 -8.36 8.13 -15.76
N LYS A 94 -8.07 8.85 -16.84
CA LYS A 94 -6.71 9.02 -17.34
C LYS A 94 -5.81 9.60 -16.24
N ARG A 95 -4.64 8.99 -16.02
CA ARG A 95 -3.63 9.57 -15.12
C ARG A 95 -3.23 10.97 -15.62
N PRO A 96 -3.30 12.02 -14.78
CA PRO A 96 -2.76 13.32 -15.16
C PRO A 96 -1.26 13.18 -15.42
N GLY A 97 -0.82 13.73 -16.55
CA GLY A 97 0.59 13.81 -16.95
C GLY A 97 1.27 15.02 -16.34
#